data_AF-X1TV89-F1
#
_entry.id   AF-X1TV89-F1
#
_cell.length_a   1.000
_cell.length_b   1.000
_cell.length_c   1.000
_cell.angle_alpha   90.00
_cell.angle_beta   90.00
_cell.angle_gamma   90.00
#
_symmetry.space_group_name_H-M   'P 1'
#
loop_
_entity.id
_entity.type
_entity.pdbx_description
1 polymer ?
#
loop_
_entity_poly.entity_id
_entity_poly.type
_entity_poly.pdbx_seq_one_letter_code
_entity_poly.pdbx_strand_id
1 'polypeptide(L)' 'MELEKLIDRLQILITGAKVAYESGDTKMVRECLKQAKDLLDAEFLKD' A
#
# COMPACT_ATOMS: atom_id res chain seq x y z
N MET A 1 -13.43 -7.42 -11.28
CA MET A 1 -13.91 -6.16 -10.70
C MET A 1 -13.42 -5.91 -9.27
N GLU A 2 -13.40 -6.89 -8.34
CA GLU A 2 -12.80 -6.68 -7.00
C GLU A 2 -11.25 -6.65 -7.04
N LEU A 3 -10.64 -7.57 -7.82
CA LEU A 3 -9.19 -7.64 -7.97
C LEU A 3 -8.56 -6.40 -8.62
N GLU A 4 -9.21 -5.81 -9.63
CA GLU A 4 -8.71 -4.58 -10.29
C GLU A 4 -8.69 -3.40 -9.30
N LYS A 5 -9.75 -3.23 -8.51
CA LYS A 5 -9.79 -2.20 -7.46
C LYS A 5 -8.71 -2.41 -6.39
N LEU A 6 -8.42 -3.67 -6.05
CA LEU A 6 -7.33 -4.00 -5.15
C LEU A 6 -5.97 -3.59 -5.74
N ILE A 7 -5.74 -3.91 -7.01
CA ILE A 7 -4.51 -3.55 -7.74
C ILE A 7 -4.34 -2.03 -7.78
N ASP A 8 -5.39 -1.28 -8.12
CA ASP A 8 -5.34 0.18 -8.18
C ASP A 8 -4.96 0.79 -6.82
N ARG A 9 -5.58 0.30 -5.73
CA ARG A 9 -5.29 0.76 -4.36
C ARG A 9 -3.86 0.44 -3.94
N LEU A 10 -3.34 -0.74 -4.30
CA LEU A 10 -1.96 -1.12 -4.02
C LEU A 10 -0.98 -0.24 -4.81
N GLN A 11 -1.26 0.06 -6.07
CA GLN A 11 -0.42 0.94 -6.88
C GLN A 11 -0.32 2.34 -6.29
N ILE A 12 -1.43 2.89 -5.78
CA ILE A 12 -1.45 4.19 -5.10
C ILE A 12 -0.53 4.16 -3.87
N LEU A 13 -0.65 3.13 -3.02
CA LEU A 13 0.14 2.99 -1.79
C LEU A 13 1.63 2.82 -2.08
N ILE A 14 1.98 1.98 -3.07
CA ILE A 14 3.38 1.77 -3.48
C ILE A 14 3.97 3.05 -4.09
N THR A 15 3.18 3.78 -4.88
CA THR A 15 3.64 5.06 -5.45
C THR A 15 3.86 6.10 -4.36
N GLY A 16 2.93 6.21 -3.40
CA GLY A 16 3.10 7.09 -2.23
C GLY A 16 4.35 6.76 -1.42
N ALA A 17 4.62 5.47 -1.18
CA ALA A 17 5.84 5.03 -0.50
C ALA A 17 7.11 5.42 -1.26
N LYS A 18 7.13 5.31 -2.60
CA LYS A 18 8.28 5.73 -3.42
C LYS A 18 8.52 7.23 -3.34
N VAL A 19 7.48 8.05 -3.47
CA VAL A 19 7.59 9.51 -3.37
C VAL A 19 8.08 9.93 -1.98
N ALA A 20 7.55 9.30 -0.91
CA ALA A 20 8.00 9.55 0.46
C ALA A 20 9.46 9.11 0.69
N TYR A 21 9.90 8.03 0.04
CA TYR A 21 11.29 7.60 0.10
C TYR A 21 12.23 8.61 -0.57
N GLU A 22 11.86 9.10 -1.75
CA GLU A 22 12.62 10.13 -2.49
C GLU A 22 12.71 11.45 -1.73
N SER A 23 11.70 11.80 -0.93
CA SER A 23 11.71 13.00 -0.08
C SER A 23 12.40 12.81 1.29
N GLY A 24 12.80 11.58 1.63
CA GLY A 24 13.36 11.23 2.94
C GLY A 24 12.33 11.12 4.07
N ASP A 25 11.03 11.17 3.78
CA ASP A 25 9.95 10.99 4.76
C ASP A 25 9.76 9.50 5.11
N THR A 26 10.65 8.99 5.95
CA THR A 26 10.62 7.59 6.41
C THR A 26 9.38 7.24 7.24
N LYS A 27 8.63 8.22 7.75
CA LYS A 27 7.38 7.96 8.47
C LYS A 27 6.29 7.61 7.46
N MET A 28 6.16 8.43 6.42
CA MET A 28 5.15 8.22 5.38
C MET A 28 5.44 6.95 4.55
N VAL A 29 6.72 6.62 4.30
CA VAL A 29 7.10 5.31 3.72
C VAL A 29 6.51 4.16 4.53
N ARG A 30 6.68 4.17 5.85
CA ARG A 30 6.18 3.11 6.74
C ARG A 30 4.66 3.06 6.78
N GLU A 31 3.99 4.20 6.80
CA GLU A 31 2.53 4.25 6.77
C GLU A 31 1.96 3.67 5.47
N CYS A 32 2.50 4.05 4.31
CA CYS A 32 2.08 3.52 3.01
C CYS A 32 2.30 2.00 2.91
N LEU A 33 3.48 1.52 3.32
CA LEU A 33 3.78 0.09 3.28
C LEU A 33 2.92 -0.72 4.27
N LYS A 34 2.65 -0.17 5.45
CA LYS A 34 1.74 -0.80 6.43
C LYS A 34 0.33 -0.92 5.85
N GLN A 35 -0.21 0.15 5.26
CA GLN A 35 -1.53 0.12 4.64
C GLN A 35 -1.60 -0.87 3.48
N ALA A 36 -0.52 -1.01 2.69
CA ALA A 36 -0.46 -2.00 1.61
C ALA A 36 -0.50 -3.43 2.16
N LYS A 37 0.24 -3.70 3.24
CA LYS A 37 0.20 -4.98 3.95
C LYS A 37 -1.18 -5.27 4.52
N ASP A 38 -1.76 -4.32 5.26
CA ASP A 38 -3.09 -4.46 5.88
C ASP A 38 -4.17 -4.73 4.81
N LEU A 39 -4.06 -4.10 3.64
CA LEU A 39 -4.96 -4.32 2.51
C LEU A 39 -4.84 -5.74 1.94
N LEU A 40 -3.62 -6.27 1.76
CA LEU A 40 -3.39 -7.64 1.30
C LEU A 40 -3.85 -8.66 2.34
N ASP A 41 -3.54 -8.43 3.62
CA ASP A 41 -3.96 -9.30 4.71
C ASP A 41 -5.50 -9.37 4.76
N ALA A 42 -6.19 -8.24 4.61
CA ALA A 42 -7.65 -8.19 4.60
C ALA A 42 -8.30 -8.90 3.40
N GLU A 43 -7.59 -9.05 2.30
CA GLU A 43 -8.10 -9.72 1.09
C GLU A 43 -7.79 -11.23 1.11
N PHE A 44 -6.58 -11.61 1.53
CA PHE A 44 -6.06 -12.97 1.33
C PHE A 44 -5.88 -13.79 2.60
N LEU A 45 -5.92 -13.18 3.80
CA LEU A 45 -5.79 -13.87 5.08
C LEU A 45 -7.13 -13.97 5.84
N LYS A 46 -8.25 -13.76 5.16
CA LYS A 46 -9.55 -14.11 5.72
C LYS A 46 -9.78 -15.61 5.52
N ASP A 47 -9.69 -16.36 6.62
CA ASP A 47 -10.40 -17.63 6.77
C ASP A 47 -11.89 -17.48 6.40
#